data_AF-A0A416G970-F1
#
_entry.id   AF-A0A416G970-F1
#
_cell.length_a   1.000
_cell.length_b   1.000
_cell.length_c   1.000
_cell.angle_alpha   90.00
_cell.angle_beta   90.00
_cell.angle_gamma   90.00
#
_symmetry.space_group_name_H-M   'P 1'
#
loop_
_entity.id
_entity.type
_entity.pdbx_description
1 polymer ?
#
loop_
_entity_poly.entity_id
_entity_poly.type
_entity_poly.pdbx_seq_one_letter_code
_entity_poly.pdbx_strand_id
1 'polypeptide(L)'
;MEDRKKKQMFLQMQFSLLLLSCALIPDMTSLVSSFFEVSSLDVPVLICHIVGIIGSGMALYAFYSADNSLSRPYLIVSGVGLLLAILSLFMDMPVWSDIISIILLMIAFFMGKGCLQVNWNSIGAQGAYMILLSILLRLYEGIGDSTIHGILAFVGVIMFWMGLGKLRQSLDAEGAVGISRLKIALVLNLIAIIFGWIPLLGSIISGILLIIAFILEFVGYGAMKRSTAIGEEGRIGAGRLRTSMIILLVGTVISIIPLLGTAVSAFISLVGLVLVYQGWRGIFFGVDKN
;
A
#
# COMPACT_ATOMS: atom_id res chain seq x y z
N MET A 1 -22.17 7.07 13.20
CA MET A 1 -20.74 6.81 13.50
C MET A 1 -20.01 8.15 13.64
N GLU A 2 -19.09 8.30 14.60
CA GLU A 2 -18.24 9.50 14.73
C GLU A 2 -17.36 9.70 13.48
N ASP A 3 -17.18 10.93 12.99
CA ASP A 3 -16.48 11.24 11.73
C ASP A 3 -15.06 10.68 11.67
N ARG A 4 -14.30 10.79 12.77
CA ARG A 4 -12.95 10.22 12.85
C ARG A 4 -12.96 8.70 12.68
N LYS A 5 -13.84 8.01 13.41
CA LYS A 5 -14.00 6.55 13.30
C LYS A 5 -14.46 6.14 11.90
N LYS A 6 -15.32 6.95 11.28
CA LYS A 6 -15.79 6.78 9.89
C LYS A 6 -14.64 6.83 8.90
N LYS A 7 -13.79 7.87 8.98
CA LYS A 7 -12.59 7.99 8.15
C LYS A 7 -11.59 6.87 8.39
N GLN A 8 -11.43 6.42 9.64
CA GLN A 8 -10.53 5.30 9.97
C GLN A 8 -11.00 4.01 9.31
N MET A 9 -12.28 3.67 9.44
CA MET A 9 -12.85 2.47 8.80
C MET A 9 -12.83 2.59 7.28
N PHE A 10 -13.03 3.79 6.74
CA PHE A 10 -12.90 4.03 5.30
C PHE A 10 -11.48 3.76 4.79
N LEU A 11 -10.46 4.32 5.46
CA LEU A 11 -9.05 4.09 5.09
C LEU A 11 -8.68 2.60 5.18
N GLN A 12 -9.14 1.92 6.23
CA GLN A 12 -8.96 0.48 6.37
C GLN A 12 -9.63 -0.27 5.22
N MET A 13 -10.89 0.04 4.91
CA MET A 13 -11.63 -0.60 3.81
C MET A 13 -10.92 -0.42 2.48
N GLN A 14 -10.55 0.81 2.10
CA GLN A 14 -9.91 1.11 0.82
C GLN A 14 -8.54 0.42 0.70
N PHE A 15 -7.74 0.45 1.77
CA PHE A 15 -6.45 -0.22 1.79
C PHE A 15 -6.61 -1.74 1.69
N SER A 16 -7.54 -2.34 2.44
CA SER A 16 -7.79 -3.78 2.41
C SER A 16 -8.40 -4.27 1.10
N LEU A 17 -9.32 -3.52 0.50
CA LEU A 17 -9.87 -3.84 -0.82
C LEU A 17 -8.77 -3.83 -1.89
N LEU A 18 -7.92 -2.80 -1.89
CA LEU A 18 -6.83 -2.71 -2.85
C LEU A 18 -5.78 -3.81 -2.63
N LEU A 19 -5.42 -4.07 -1.37
CA LEU A 19 -4.51 -5.16 -1.00
C LEU A 19 -5.02 -6.51 -1.50
N LEU A 20 -6.33 -6.77 -1.32
CA LEU A 20 -7.00 -7.99 -1.74
C LEU A 20 -7.08 -8.10 -3.26
N SER A 21 -7.47 -7.03 -3.96
CA SER A 21 -7.50 -7.00 -5.42
C SER A 21 -6.13 -7.30 -6.02
N CYS A 22 -5.05 -6.80 -5.42
CA CYS A 22 -3.69 -7.10 -5.87
C CYS A 22 -3.27 -8.55 -5.54
N ALA A 23 -3.70 -9.10 -4.40
CA ALA A 23 -3.39 -10.48 -4.01
C ALA A 23 -4.07 -11.52 -4.93
N LEU A 24 -5.26 -11.18 -5.45
CA LEU A 24 -6.05 -12.04 -6.34
C LEU A 24 -5.55 -12.03 -7.79
N ILE A 25 -4.58 -11.20 -8.16
CA ILE A 25 -4.10 -11.14 -9.54
C ILE A 25 -3.49 -12.51 -9.88
N PRO A 26 -4.03 -13.25 -10.86
CA PRO A 26 -3.50 -14.55 -11.20
C PRO A 26 -2.09 -14.41 -11.78
N ASP A 27 -1.18 -15.29 -11.36
CA ASP A 27 0.13 -15.44 -11.96
C ASP A 27 -0.05 -15.94 -13.40
N MET A 28 -0.04 -15.03 -14.37
CA MET A 28 -0.23 -15.38 -15.78
C MET A 28 0.92 -16.26 -16.34
N THR A 29 2.04 -16.39 -15.62
CA THR A 29 3.12 -17.35 -15.88
C THR A 29 2.71 -18.79 -15.57
N SER A 30 1.82 -19.00 -14.59
CA SER A 30 1.31 -20.31 -14.17
C SER A 30 0.37 -20.98 -15.19
N LEU A 31 -0.21 -20.20 -16.12
CA LEU A 31 -1.01 -20.74 -17.22
C LEU A 31 -0.17 -21.49 -18.27
N VAL A 32 1.16 -21.27 -18.30
CA VAL A 32 2.09 -21.97 -19.19
C VAL A 32 2.82 -23.11 -18.47
N SER A 33 3.05 -23.00 -17.16
CA SER A 33 3.67 -24.05 -16.34
C SER A 33 2.69 -25.06 -15.74
N SER A 34 1.38 -24.92 -15.97
CA SER A 34 0.34 -25.83 -15.41
C SER A 34 0.39 -27.29 -15.87
N PHE A 35 1.42 -27.70 -16.65
CA PHE A 35 1.65 -29.10 -16.98
C PHE A 35 2.68 -29.79 -16.08
N PHE A 36 3.57 -29.05 -15.41
CA PHE A 36 4.56 -29.61 -14.51
C PHE A 36 4.93 -28.61 -13.43
N GLU A 37 4.81 -29.06 -12.19
CA GLU A 37 5.49 -28.59 -10.97
C GLU A 37 4.62 -28.03 -9.85
N VAL A 38 5.05 -28.44 -8.66
CA VAL A 38 4.45 -28.30 -7.34
C VAL A 38 4.20 -26.83 -7.03
N SER A 39 2.96 -26.49 -6.66
CA SER A 39 2.58 -25.17 -6.14
C SER A 39 3.44 -24.81 -4.94
N SER A 40 4.43 -23.94 -5.14
CA SER A 40 5.08 -23.26 -4.03
C SER A 40 4.10 -22.25 -3.47
N LEU A 41 3.55 -22.55 -2.30
CA LEU A 41 2.68 -21.63 -1.55
C LEU A 41 3.41 -20.29 -1.34
N ASP A 42 3.00 -19.24 -2.05
CA ASP A 42 3.52 -17.90 -1.84
C ASP A 42 2.94 -17.31 -0.54
N VAL A 43 3.65 -17.59 0.56
CA VAL A 43 3.27 -17.20 1.92
C VAL A 43 2.95 -15.69 2.02
N PRO A 44 3.76 -14.76 1.46
CA PRO A 44 3.40 -13.35 1.34
C PRO A 44 2.01 -13.08 0.73
N VAL A 45 1.69 -13.67 -0.42
CA VAL A 45 0.41 -13.48 -1.12
C VAL A 45 -0.75 -14.01 -0.29
N LEU A 46 -0.59 -15.18 0.34
CA LEU A 46 -1.59 -15.76 1.23
C LEU A 46 -1.90 -14.84 2.42
N ILE A 47 -0.87 -14.24 3.03
CA ILE A 47 -1.08 -13.34 4.16
C ILE A 47 -1.76 -12.04 3.71
N CYS A 48 -1.37 -11.48 2.56
CA CYS A 48 -2.04 -10.31 1.97
C CYS A 48 -3.53 -10.58 1.71
N HIS A 49 -3.87 -11.77 1.20
CA HIS A 49 -5.25 -12.23 1.06
C HIS A 49 -6.00 -12.23 2.40
N ILE A 50 -5.46 -12.89 3.42
CA ILE A 50 -6.09 -13.01 4.74
C ILE A 50 -6.28 -11.63 5.38
N VAL A 51 -5.24 -10.79 5.37
CA VAL A 51 -5.29 -9.41 5.91
C VAL A 51 -6.29 -8.56 5.13
N GLY A 52 -6.35 -8.71 3.82
CA GLY A 52 -7.33 -8.05 2.94
C GLY A 52 -8.76 -8.42 3.31
N ILE A 53 -9.07 -9.72 3.44
CA ILE A 53 -10.40 -10.25 3.81
C ILE A 53 -10.80 -9.76 5.20
N ILE A 54 -9.94 -9.96 6.21
CA ILE A 54 -10.27 -9.59 7.60
C ILE A 54 -10.44 -8.08 7.71
N GLY A 55 -9.52 -7.30 7.13
CA GLY A 55 -9.54 -5.84 7.22
C GLY A 55 -10.77 -5.22 6.56
N SER A 56 -11.13 -5.70 5.38
CA SER A 56 -12.32 -5.24 4.65
C SER A 56 -13.62 -5.74 5.29
N GLY A 57 -13.69 -7.00 5.73
CA GLY A 57 -14.85 -7.54 6.43
C GLY A 57 -15.16 -6.80 7.73
N MET A 58 -14.14 -6.52 8.56
CA MET A 58 -14.30 -5.72 9.77
C MET A 58 -14.79 -4.30 9.48
N ALA A 59 -14.23 -3.64 8.46
CA ALA A 59 -14.62 -2.28 8.09
C ALA A 59 -16.07 -2.25 7.54
N LEU A 60 -16.43 -3.20 6.67
CA LEU A 60 -17.77 -3.33 6.11
C LEU A 60 -18.82 -3.58 7.21
N TYR A 61 -18.52 -4.48 8.15
CA TYR A 61 -19.38 -4.74 9.30
C TYR A 61 -19.54 -3.50 10.21
N ALA A 62 -18.45 -2.75 10.43
CA ALA A 62 -18.50 -1.52 11.21
C ALA A 62 -19.39 -0.46 10.55
N PHE A 63 -19.39 -0.35 9.22
CA PHE A 63 -20.29 0.54 8.49
C PHE A 63 -21.74 0.06 8.54
N TYR A 64 -21.98 -1.23 8.29
CA TYR A 64 -23.31 -1.83 8.32
C TYR A 64 -23.98 -1.68 9.69
N SER A 65 -23.26 -1.98 10.78
CA SER A 65 -23.79 -1.91 12.14
C SER A 65 -24.03 -0.48 12.63
N ALA A 66 -23.32 0.52 12.08
CA ALA A 66 -23.42 1.89 12.53
C ALA A 66 -24.42 2.74 11.73
N ASP A 67 -24.80 2.31 10.54
CA ASP A 67 -25.67 3.07 9.64
C ASP A 67 -26.52 2.13 8.77
N ASN A 68 -27.80 1.99 9.14
CA ASN A 68 -28.78 1.20 8.38
C ASN A 68 -29.12 1.81 7.00
N SER A 69 -28.63 3.01 6.69
CA SER A 69 -28.85 3.69 5.41
C SER A 69 -27.74 3.43 4.37
N LEU A 70 -26.79 2.53 4.66
CA LEU A 70 -25.75 2.15 3.71
C LEU A 70 -26.35 1.74 2.35
N SER A 71 -25.76 2.25 1.28
CA SER A 71 -26.18 1.94 -0.09
C SER A 71 -26.21 0.41 -0.29
N ARG A 72 -27.41 -0.15 -0.52
CA ARG A 72 -27.59 -1.59 -0.79
C ARG A 72 -26.70 -2.07 -1.96
N PRO A 73 -26.59 -1.31 -3.08
CA PRO A 73 -25.62 -1.64 -4.13
C PRO A 73 -24.19 -1.78 -3.62
N TYR A 74 -23.73 -0.88 -2.75
CA TYR A 74 -22.37 -0.94 -2.20
C TYR A 74 -22.15 -2.19 -1.33
N LEU A 75 -23.11 -2.52 -0.47
CA LEU A 75 -23.07 -3.73 0.38
C LEU A 75 -23.04 -5.01 -0.45
N ILE A 76 -23.86 -5.09 -1.50
CA ILE A 76 -23.93 -6.26 -2.38
C ILE A 76 -22.60 -6.42 -3.13
N VAL A 77 -22.11 -5.35 -3.76
CA VAL A 77 -20.88 -5.42 -4.57
C VAL A 77 -19.66 -5.75 -3.70
N SER A 78 -19.49 -5.07 -2.56
CA SER A 78 -18.39 -5.37 -1.64
C SER A 78 -18.52 -6.74 -0.98
N GLY A 79 -19.73 -7.12 -0.56
CA GLY A 79 -19.98 -8.40 0.08
C GLY A 79 -19.77 -9.59 -0.85
N VAL A 80 -20.27 -9.53 -2.09
CA VAL A 80 -20.07 -10.60 -3.09
C VAL A 80 -18.61 -10.70 -3.50
N GLY A 81 -17.92 -9.57 -3.72
CA GLY A 81 -16.48 -9.58 -4.00
C GLY A 81 -15.68 -10.25 -2.88
N LEU A 82 -15.96 -9.91 -1.62
CA LEU A 82 -15.30 -10.54 -0.48
C LEU A 82 -15.63 -12.02 -0.33
N LEU A 83 -16.87 -12.41 -0.58
CA LEU A 83 -17.27 -13.81 -0.53
C LEU A 83 -16.56 -14.63 -1.60
N LEU A 84 -16.43 -14.13 -2.82
CA LEU A 84 -15.66 -14.80 -3.88
C LEU A 84 -14.18 -14.91 -3.51
N ALA A 85 -13.58 -13.86 -2.95
CA ALA A 85 -12.20 -13.89 -2.47
C ALA A 85 -11.97 -14.88 -1.31
N ILE A 86 -12.96 -15.07 -0.44
CA ILE A 86 -12.91 -16.11 0.61
C ILE A 86 -12.99 -17.49 -0.03
N LEU A 87 -13.92 -17.69 -0.98
CA LEU A 87 -14.09 -18.95 -1.66
C LEU A 87 -12.82 -19.35 -2.44
N SER A 88 -12.13 -18.41 -3.09
CA SER A 88 -10.89 -18.73 -3.79
C SER A 88 -9.72 -19.13 -2.87
N LEU A 89 -9.76 -18.72 -1.59
CA LEU A 89 -8.74 -19.14 -0.61
C LEU A 89 -8.96 -20.56 -0.09
N PHE A 90 -10.21 -21.01 0.03
CA PHE A 90 -10.56 -22.29 0.67
C PHE A 90 -11.02 -23.37 -0.31
N MET A 91 -11.41 -22.99 -1.52
CA MET A 91 -11.87 -23.89 -2.57
C MET A 91 -11.02 -23.67 -3.82
N ASP A 92 -10.66 -24.74 -4.50
CA ASP A 92 -9.97 -24.71 -5.81
C ASP A 92 -10.90 -24.15 -6.89
N MET A 93 -11.20 -22.85 -6.79
CA MET A 93 -12.09 -22.14 -7.68
C MET A 93 -11.41 -21.84 -9.01
N PRO A 94 -12.17 -21.78 -10.12
CA PRO A 94 -11.60 -21.40 -11.41
C PRO A 94 -11.13 -19.94 -11.40
N VAL A 95 -10.08 -19.63 -12.15
CA VAL A 95 -9.47 -18.29 -12.28
C VAL A 95 -10.48 -17.18 -12.62
N TRP A 96 -11.54 -17.51 -13.37
CA TRP A 96 -12.60 -16.54 -13.69
C TRP A 96 -13.29 -15.97 -12.45
N SER A 97 -13.35 -16.72 -11.35
CA SER A 97 -13.92 -16.26 -10.08
C SER A 97 -13.07 -15.17 -9.42
N ASP A 98 -11.73 -15.27 -9.50
CA ASP A 98 -10.82 -14.24 -9.01
C ASP A 98 -10.94 -12.96 -9.84
N ILE A 99 -11.07 -13.09 -11.17
CA ILE A 99 -11.29 -11.95 -12.06
C ILE A 99 -12.61 -11.23 -11.70
N ILE A 100 -13.70 -11.97 -11.50
CA ILE A 100 -14.99 -11.40 -11.09
C ILE A 100 -14.86 -10.73 -9.72
N SER A 101 -14.17 -11.38 -8.77
CA SER A 101 -13.90 -10.83 -7.44
C SER A 101 -13.16 -9.50 -7.53
N ILE A 102 -12.05 -9.43 -8.28
CA ILE A 102 -11.27 -8.21 -8.52
C ILE A 102 -12.16 -7.10 -9.08
N ILE A 103 -12.96 -7.39 -10.11
CA ILE A 103 -13.85 -6.39 -10.73
C ILE A 103 -14.83 -5.82 -9.69
N LEU A 104 -15.47 -6.67 -8.89
CA LEU A 104 -16.40 -6.25 -7.86
C LEU A 104 -15.71 -5.44 -6.75
N LEU A 105 -14.55 -5.90 -6.28
CA LEU A 105 -13.76 -5.18 -5.26
C LEU A 105 -13.31 -3.81 -5.77
N MET A 106 -12.92 -3.68 -7.04
CA MET A 106 -12.56 -2.40 -7.64
C MET A 106 -13.76 -1.48 -7.83
N ILE A 107 -14.93 -2.00 -8.23
CA ILE A 107 -16.17 -1.20 -8.26
C ILE A 107 -16.50 -0.70 -6.85
N ALA A 108 -16.43 -1.55 -5.83
CA ALA A 108 -16.62 -1.15 -4.44
C ALA A 108 -15.59 -0.09 -4.00
N PHE A 109 -14.32 -0.26 -4.37
CA PHE A 109 -13.27 0.71 -4.09
C PHE A 109 -13.65 2.11 -4.58
N PHE A 110 -14.03 2.25 -5.85
CA PHE A 110 -14.41 3.54 -6.44
C PHE A 110 -15.74 4.09 -5.89
N MET A 111 -16.74 3.25 -5.63
CA MET A 111 -18.01 3.66 -5.05
C MET A 111 -17.89 4.14 -3.60
N GLY A 112 -16.87 3.64 -2.87
CA GLY A 112 -16.78 3.75 -1.42
C GLY A 112 -16.88 5.18 -0.91
N LYS A 113 -16.16 6.14 -1.50
CA LYS A 113 -16.14 7.52 -0.97
C LYS A 113 -17.53 8.17 -1.01
N GLY A 114 -18.25 8.01 -2.13
CA GLY A 114 -19.58 8.57 -2.32
C GLY A 114 -20.64 7.84 -1.49
N CYS A 115 -20.64 6.51 -1.52
CA CYS A 115 -21.61 5.69 -0.79
C CYS A 115 -21.46 5.79 0.72
N LEU A 116 -20.23 5.98 1.20
CA LEU A 116 -19.95 6.16 2.63
C LEU A 116 -19.96 7.63 3.04
N GLN A 117 -20.19 8.59 2.13
CA GLN A 117 -20.22 10.03 2.41
C GLN A 117 -19.00 10.50 3.23
N VAL A 118 -17.80 10.14 2.78
CA VAL A 118 -16.53 10.52 3.43
C VAL A 118 -15.95 11.74 2.73
N ASN A 119 -15.76 12.82 3.47
CA ASN A 119 -15.15 14.06 2.99
C ASN A 119 -13.78 14.26 3.63
N TRP A 120 -12.88 14.89 2.87
CA TRP A 120 -11.55 15.28 3.35
C TRP A 120 -11.62 16.72 3.79
N ASN A 121 -11.09 17.03 4.97
CA ASN A 121 -11.09 18.39 5.51
C ASN A 121 -9.97 19.24 4.89
N SER A 122 -8.91 18.60 4.40
CA SER A 122 -7.78 19.28 3.77
C SER A 122 -7.32 18.61 2.49
N ILE A 123 -6.71 19.41 1.61
CA ILE A 123 -6.01 18.91 0.42
C ILE A 123 -4.85 18.00 0.84
N GLY A 124 -4.21 18.29 1.98
CA GLY A 124 -3.17 17.46 2.57
C GLY A 124 -3.66 16.05 2.90
N ALA A 125 -4.86 15.91 3.47
CA ALA A 125 -5.47 14.62 3.78
C ALA A 125 -5.70 13.79 2.50
N GLN A 126 -6.19 14.43 1.43
CA GLN A 126 -6.28 13.79 0.13
C GLN A 126 -4.90 13.33 -0.39
N GLY A 127 -3.87 14.14 -0.17
CA GLY A 127 -2.48 13.80 -0.53
C GLY A 127 -1.97 12.57 0.22
N ALA A 128 -2.14 12.55 1.55
CA ALA A 128 -1.74 11.41 2.40
C ALA A 128 -2.51 10.12 2.03
N TYR A 129 -3.80 10.23 1.71
CA TYR A 129 -4.60 9.12 1.20
C TYR A 129 -4.05 8.56 -0.12
N MET A 130 -3.72 9.42 -1.09
CA MET A 130 -3.13 9.00 -2.36
C MET A 130 -1.79 8.28 -2.16
N ILE A 131 -0.96 8.77 -1.23
CA ILE A 131 0.31 8.12 -0.88
C ILE A 131 0.08 6.75 -0.23
N LEU A 132 -0.90 6.64 0.66
CA LEU A 132 -1.22 5.38 1.31
C LEU A 132 -1.58 4.28 0.29
N LEU A 133 -2.40 4.62 -0.71
CA LEU A 133 -2.80 3.70 -1.78
C LEU A 133 -1.66 3.39 -2.73
N SER A 134 -0.83 4.38 -3.08
CA SER A 134 0.25 4.17 -4.04
C SER A 134 1.33 3.23 -3.56
N ILE A 135 1.54 3.15 -2.24
CA ILE A 135 2.51 2.21 -1.67
C ILE A 135 2.06 0.77 -1.89
N LEU A 136 0.75 0.47 -1.79
CA LEU A 136 0.24 -0.86 -2.12
C LEU A 136 0.48 -1.19 -3.60
N LEU A 137 0.13 -0.26 -4.49
CA LEU A 137 0.31 -0.47 -5.93
C LEU A 137 1.77 -0.74 -6.32
N ARG A 138 2.71 -0.09 -5.64
CA ARG A 138 4.15 -0.29 -5.85
C ARG A 138 4.70 -1.55 -5.19
N LEU A 139 4.12 -1.99 -4.06
CA LEU A 139 4.61 -3.17 -3.34
C LEU A 139 4.51 -4.43 -4.20
N TYR A 140 3.43 -4.55 -4.97
CA TYR A 140 3.15 -5.75 -5.76
C TYR A 140 4.01 -5.92 -7.01
N GLU A 141 4.71 -4.87 -7.47
CA GLU A 141 5.77 -5.01 -8.49
C GLU A 141 6.89 -5.94 -8.01
N GLY A 142 7.20 -5.91 -6.71
CA GLY A 142 8.20 -6.77 -6.11
C GLY A 142 7.71 -8.20 -5.84
N ILE A 143 6.42 -8.48 -6.03
CA ILE A 143 5.80 -9.79 -5.76
C ILE A 143 5.51 -10.52 -7.09
N GLY A 144 5.01 -9.83 -8.11
CA GLY A 144 4.60 -10.46 -9.38
C GLY A 144 5.43 -10.02 -10.60
N ASP A 145 5.82 -10.97 -11.44
CA ASP A 145 6.58 -10.75 -12.67
C ASP A 145 5.68 -10.65 -13.91
N SER A 146 4.67 -9.77 -13.85
CA SER A 146 3.74 -9.59 -14.97
C SER A 146 3.58 -8.14 -15.39
N THR A 147 3.24 -7.91 -16.66
CA THR A 147 2.98 -6.57 -17.22
C THR A 147 1.94 -5.78 -16.41
N ILE A 148 0.96 -6.47 -15.81
CA ILE A 148 -0.07 -5.87 -14.98
C ILE A 148 0.54 -5.26 -13.71
N HIS A 149 1.47 -5.96 -13.06
CA HIS A 149 2.17 -5.47 -11.88
C HIS A 149 2.99 -4.22 -12.19
N GLY A 150 3.69 -4.19 -13.33
CA GLY A 150 4.41 -3.00 -13.79
C GLY A 150 3.49 -1.80 -14.07
N ILE A 151 2.32 -2.02 -14.68
CA ILE A 151 1.32 -0.96 -14.89
C ILE A 151 0.81 -0.41 -13.55
N LEU A 152 0.48 -1.28 -12.59
CA LEU A 152 0.03 -0.86 -11.26
C LEU A 152 1.09 -0.05 -10.54
N ALA A 153 2.35 -0.50 -10.58
CA ALA A 153 3.48 0.21 -9.98
C ALA A 153 3.65 1.62 -10.56
N PHE A 154 3.54 1.74 -11.88
CA PHE A 154 3.60 3.04 -12.57
C PHE A 154 2.45 3.98 -12.14
N VAL A 155 1.22 3.47 -12.06
CA VAL A 155 0.09 4.21 -11.49
C VAL A 155 0.38 4.64 -10.05
N GLY A 156 0.97 3.75 -9.25
CA GLY A 156 1.45 4.04 -7.91
C GLY A 156 2.46 5.19 -7.87
N VAL A 157 3.46 5.20 -8.76
CA VAL A 157 4.44 6.29 -8.85
C VAL A 157 3.77 7.65 -9.10
N ILE A 158 2.83 7.71 -10.06
CA ILE A 158 2.07 8.93 -10.37
C ILE A 158 1.27 9.39 -9.15
N MET A 159 0.53 8.46 -8.52
CA MET A 159 -0.26 8.75 -7.32
C MET A 159 0.60 9.23 -6.15
N PHE A 160 1.77 8.62 -5.95
CA PHE A 160 2.72 9.03 -4.92
C PHE A 160 3.23 10.45 -5.16
N TRP A 161 3.62 10.78 -6.39
CA TRP A 161 4.09 12.11 -6.76
C TRP A 161 3.02 13.19 -6.57
N MET A 162 1.80 12.93 -7.06
CA MET A 162 0.66 13.82 -6.89
C MET A 162 0.29 13.98 -5.42
N GLY A 163 0.28 12.88 -4.66
CA GLY A 163 -0.02 12.87 -3.24
C GLY A 163 0.97 13.70 -2.44
N LEU A 164 2.28 13.58 -2.73
CA LEU A 164 3.31 14.44 -2.14
C LEU A 164 3.09 15.92 -2.48
N GLY A 165 2.72 16.23 -3.72
CA GLY A 165 2.41 17.59 -4.16
C GLY A 165 1.24 18.21 -3.38
N LYS A 166 0.17 17.45 -3.19
CA LYS A 166 -1.00 17.88 -2.40
C LYS A 166 -0.67 18.01 -0.91
N LEU A 167 0.03 17.03 -0.35
CA LEU A 167 0.45 17.04 1.05
C LEU A 167 1.29 18.28 1.37
N ARG A 168 2.24 18.64 0.50
CA ARG A 168 3.08 19.84 0.66
C ARG A 168 2.29 21.12 0.91
N GLN A 169 1.10 21.25 0.33
CA GLN A 169 0.27 22.48 0.44
C GLN A 169 -0.28 22.68 1.86
N SER A 170 -0.28 21.63 2.68
CA SER A 170 -0.78 21.67 4.06
C SER A 170 0.36 21.58 5.09
N LEU A 171 1.61 21.83 4.69
CA LEU A 171 2.79 21.67 5.54
C LEU A 171 3.53 22.99 5.78
N ASP A 172 4.21 23.04 6.93
CA ASP A 172 5.18 24.08 7.27
C ASP A 172 6.52 23.85 6.55
N ALA A 173 7.51 24.72 6.81
CA ALA A 173 8.83 24.66 6.17
C ALA A 173 9.54 23.31 6.40
N GLU A 174 9.51 22.77 7.63
CA GLU A 174 10.11 21.45 7.93
C GLU A 174 9.41 20.33 7.15
N GLY A 175 8.08 20.32 7.13
CA GLY A 175 7.31 19.36 6.35
C GLY A 175 7.60 19.48 4.86
N ALA A 176 7.68 20.69 4.32
CA ALA A 176 8.00 20.95 2.91
C ALA A 176 9.40 20.46 2.51
N VAL A 177 10.40 20.62 3.40
CA VAL A 177 11.73 20.00 3.23
C VAL A 177 11.61 18.48 3.17
N GLY A 178 10.81 17.89 4.07
CA GLY A 178 10.51 16.46 4.06
C GLY A 178 9.96 15.97 2.72
N ILE A 179 8.92 16.63 2.20
CA ILE A 179 8.33 16.32 0.89
C ILE A 179 9.34 16.48 -0.24
N SER A 180 10.16 17.53 -0.21
CA SER A 180 11.16 17.75 -1.25
C SER A 180 12.14 16.58 -1.35
N ARG A 181 12.60 16.09 -0.20
CA ARG A 181 13.52 14.94 -0.13
C ARG A 181 12.88 13.66 -0.63
N LEU A 182 11.62 13.41 -0.27
CA LEU A 182 10.86 12.25 -0.76
C LEU A 182 10.67 12.29 -2.29
N LYS A 183 10.42 13.47 -2.87
CA LYS A 183 10.34 13.61 -4.33
C LYS A 183 11.67 13.33 -5.02
N ILE A 184 12.78 13.86 -4.48
CA ILE A 184 14.12 13.60 -5.03
C ILE A 184 14.43 12.11 -4.95
N ALA A 185 14.16 11.47 -3.81
CA ALA A 185 14.39 10.04 -3.64
C ALA A 185 13.57 9.20 -4.63
N LEU A 186 12.30 9.55 -4.87
CA LEU A 186 11.49 8.87 -5.89
C LEU A 186 12.15 8.95 -7.27
N VAL A 187 12.63 10.12 -7.68
CA VAL A 187 13.31 10.31 -8.97
C VAL A 187 14.60 9.49 -9.03
N LEU A 188 15.39 9.50 -7.95
CA LEU A 188 16.61 8.69 -7.89
C LEU A 188 16.32 7.19 -7.98
N ASN A 189 15.27 6.70 -7.32
CA ASN A 189 14.83 5.30 -7.44
C ASN A 189 14.47 4.94 -8.89
N LEU A 190 13.74 5.81 -9.60
CA LEU A 190 13.40 5.58 -11.02
C LEU A 190 14.64 5.57 -11.92
N ILE A 191 15.58 6.50 -11.70
CA ILE A 191 16.85 6.53 -12.43
C ILE A 191 17.67 5.26 -12.12
N ALA A 192 17.70 4.82 -10.87
CA ALA A 192 18.41 3.62 -10.46
C ALA A 192 17.89 2.36 -11.16
N ILE A 193 16.57 2.25 -11.36
CA ILE A 193 15.96 1.15 -12.13
C ILE A 193 16.51 1.12 -13.56
N ILE A 194 16.56 2.28 -14.24
CA ILE A 194 17.08 2.38 -15.61
C ILE A 194 18.56 1.96 -15.69
N PHE A 195 19.39 2.44 -14.75
CA PHE A 195 20.80 2.05 -14.71
C PHE A 195 21.00 0.58 -14.35
N GLY A 196 20.08 -0.02 -13.58
CA GLY A 196 20.14 -1.44 -13.22
C GLY A 196 20.11 -2.39 -14.41
N TRP A 197 19.61 -1.94 -15.57
CA TRP A 197 19.60 -2.73 -16.81
C TRP A 197 20.97 -2.81 -17.51
N ILE A 198 21.93 -1.96 -17.13
CA ILE A 198 23.29 -2.00 -17.70
C ILE A 198 24.14 -2.94 -16.82
N PRO A 199 24.67 -4.06 -17.38
CA PRO A 199 25.47 -4.99 -16.59
C PRO A 199 26.71 -4.32 -15.98
N LEU A 200 27.04 -4.74 -14.75
CA LEU A 200 28.28 -4.44 -14.01
C LEU A 200 28.47 -2.96 -13.63
N LEU A 201 28.65 -2.05 -14.59
CA LEU A 201 28.78 -0.61 -14.30
C LEU A 201 27.43 0.00 -13.88
N GLY A 202 26.34 -0.40 -14.53
CA GLY A 202 25.01 0.08 -14.19
C GLY A 202 24.50 -0.38 -12.84
N SER A 203 24.80 -1.63 -12.46
CA SER A 203 24.42 -2.16 -11.15
C SER A 203 25.13 -1.44 -9.99
N ILE A 204 26.41 -1.05 -10.16
CA ILE A 204 27.14 -0.25 -9.17
C ILE A 204 26.50 1.14 -9.03
N ILE A 205 26.23 1.83 -10.16
CA ILE A 205 25.61 3.16 -10.15
C ILE A 205 24.21 3.08 -9.53
N SER A 206 23.41 2.08 -9.93
CA SER A 206 22.08 1.82 -9.38
C SER A 206 22.14 1.63 -7.86
N GLY A 207 23.05 0.80 -7.36
CA GLY A 207 23.24 0.59 -5.92
C GLY A 207 23.55 1.88 -5.16
N ILE A 208 24.44 2.73 -5.69
CA ILE A 208 24.77 4.03 -5.09
C ILE A 208 23.53 4.95 -5.07
N LEU A 209 22.79 5.03 -6.18
CA LEU A 209 21.59 5.85 -6.27
C LEU A 209 20.50 5.38 -5.29
N LEU A 210 20.30 4.08 -5.12
CA LEU A 210 19.37 3.50 -4.16
C LEU A 210 19.76 3.84 -2.71
N ILE A 211 21.06 3.80 -2.38
CA ILE A 211 21.55 4.20 -1.06
C ILE A 211 21.27 5.68 -0.81
N ILE A 212 21.55 6.56 -1.78
CA ILE A 212 21.28 8.00 -1.66
C ILE A 212 19.76 8.24 -1.52
N ALA A 213 18.94 7.57 -2.32
CA ALA A 213 17.49 7.65 -2.25
C ALA A 213 16.99 7.24 -0.86
N PHE A 214 17.46 6.12 -0.32
CA PHE A 214 17.15 5.65 1.03
C PHE A 214 17.50 6.69 2.10
N ILE A 215 18.70 7.28 2.04
CA ILE A 215 19.11 8.32 2.99
C ILE A 215 18.19 9.54 2.89
N LEU A 216 17.86 9.97 1.67
CA LEU A 216 16.96 11.11 1.45
C LEU A 216 15.56 10.84 1.96
N GLU A 217 15.00 9.64 1.75
CA GLU A 217 13.70 9.26 2.31
C GLU A 217 13.74 9.28 3.84
N PHE A 218 14.76 8.67 4.44
CA PHE A 218 14.91 8.59 5.89
C PHE A 218 15.00 9.98 6.53
N VAL A 219 15.81 10.86 5.94
CA VAL A 219 15.96 12.25 6.36
C VAL A 219 14.70 13.08 6.02
N GLY A 220 13.96 12.72 4.97
CA GLY A 220 12.68 13.31 4.59
C GLY A 220 11.59 13.05 5.62
N TYR A 221 11.37 11.78 6.00
CA TYR A 221 10.50 11.42 7.11
C TYR A 221 10.97 12.02 8.44
N GLY A 222 12.28 12.18 8.62
CA GLY A 222 12.86 12.89 9.77
C GLY A 222 12.42 14.34 9.88
N ALA A 223 12.39 15.06 8.75
CA ALA A 223 11.88 16.43 8.70
C ALA A 223 10.36 16.47 8.91
N MET A 224 9.60 15.55 8.32
CA MET A 224 8.16 15.46 8.57
C MET A 224 7.84 15.20 10.05
N LYS A 225 8.61 14.35 10.75
CA LYS A 225 8.48 14.13 12.19
C LYS A 225 8.69 15.41 13.03
N ARG A 226 9.38 16.42 12.51
CA ARG A 226 9.54 17.73 13.17
C ARG A 226 8.52 18.77 12.75
N SER A 227 7.76 18.51 11.68
CA SER A 227 6.70 19.40 11.22
C SER A 227 5.59 19.52 12.26
N THR A 228 5.27 20.75 12.63
CA THR A 228 4.16 21.06 13.55
C THR A 228 2.82 21.02 12.83
N ALA A 229 2.83 21.26 11.52
CA ALA A 229 1.63 21.29 10.68
C ALA A 229 0.87 19.95 10.68
N ILE A 230 1.56 18.82 10.73
CA ILE A 230 0.94 17.48 10.78
C ILE A 230 0.47 17.06 12.18
N GLY A 231 0.62 17.92 13.20
CA GLY A 231 0.22 17.61 14.58
C GLY A 231 0.93 16.39 15.19
N GLU A 232 0.56 16.03 16.41
CA GLU A 232 1.26 14.96 17.14
C GLU A 232 1.04 13.59 16.51
N GLU A 233 -0.18 13.28 16.07
CA GLU A 233 -0.49 12.00 15.42
C GLU A 233 0.30 11.83 14.12
N GLY A 234 0.42 12.89 13.31
CA GLY A 234 1.23 12.87 12.09
C GLY A 234 2.72 12.72 12.37
N ARG A 235 3.24 13.35 13.43
CA ARG A 235 4.65 13.21 13.83
C ARG A 235 4.97 11.80 14.32
N ILE A 236 4.08 11.18 15.09
CA ILE A 236 4.18 9.76 15.46
C ILE A 236 4.14 8.90 14.20
N GLY A 237 3.25 9.21 13.25
CA GLY A 237 3.16 8.55 11.95
C GLY A 237 4.46 8.62 11.14
N ALA A 238 5.05 9.80 10.99
CA ALA A 238 6.35 9.98 10.35
C ALA A 238 7.48 9.24 11.08
N GLY A 239 7.39 9.13 12.41
CA GLY A 239 8.26 8.27 13.21
C GLY A 239 8.16 6.80 12.82
N ARG A 240 6.93 6.27 12.69
CA ARG A 240 6.69 4.89 12.24
C ARG A 240 7.25 4.63 10.84
N LEU A 241 7.16 5.59 9.92
CA LEU A 241 7.75 5.47 8.58
C LEU A 241 9.28 5.36 8.62
N ARG A 242 9.95 6.09 9.52
CA ARG A 242 11.40 5.92 9.70
C ARG A 242 11.73 4.56 10.30
N THR A 243 10.96 4.12 11.28
CA THR A 243 11.15 2.80 11.90
C THR A 243 10.92 1.68 10.89
N SER A 244 9.91 1.79 10.02
CA SER A 244 9.66 0.80 8.97
C SER A 244 10.83 0.72 7.99
N MET A 245 11.46 1.84 7.63
CA MET A 245 12.64 1.81 6.76
C MET A 245 13.81 1.04 7.39
N ILE A 246 14.06 1.21 8.70
CA ILE A 246 15.12 0.46 9.40
C ILE A 246 14.78 -1.03 9.44
N ILE A 247 13.53 -1.36 9.75
CA ILE A 247 13.06 -2.76 9.82
C ILE A 247 13.18 -3.43 8.45
N LEU A 248 12.76 -2.75 7.38
CA LEU A 248 12.87 -3.26 6.01
C LEU A 248 14.34 -3.43 5.60
N LEU A 249 15.22 -2.49 5.95
CA LEU A 249 16.66 -2.62 5.71
C LEU A 249 17.25 -3.84 6.42
N VAL A 250 16.89 -4.07 7.69
CA VAL A 250 17.29 -5.28 8.43
C VAL A 250 16.74 -6.53 7.75
N GLY A 251 15.50 -6.51 7.28
CA GLY A 251 14.90 -7.59 6.49
C GLY A 251 15.70 -7.92 5.23
N THR A 252 16.13 -6.90 4.48
CA THR A 252 16.98 -7.04 3.29
C THR A 252 18.37 -7.60 3.62
N VAL A 253 18.94 -7.28 4.78
CA VAL A 253 20.23 -7.86 5.21
C VAL A 253 20.06 -9.33 5.60
N ILE A 254 18.99 -9.66 6.32
CA ILE A 254 18.69 -11.04 6.75
C ILE A 254 18.37 -11.94 5.55
N SER A 255 17.75 -11.40 4.49
CA SER A 255 17.42 -12.18 3.28
C SER A 255 18.65 -12.71 2.53
N ILE A 256 19.86 -12.24 2.85
CA ILE A 256 21.13 -12.76 2.31
C ILE A 256 21.42 -14.17 2.86
N ILE A 257 20.89 -14.53 4.02
CA ILE A 257 21.11 -15.85 4.65
C ILE A 257 20.22 -16.89 3.95
N PRO A 258 20.78 -17.95 3.34
CA PRO A 258 20.00 -18.99 2.68
C PRO A 258 19.01 -19.69 3.63
N LEU A 259 17.82 -20.04 3.13
CA LEU A 259 16.71 -20.73 3.81
C LEU A 259 16.06 -19.99 5.00
N LEU A 260 16.84 -19.51 5.97
CA LEU A 260 16.34 -18.72 7.11
C LEU A 260 15.92 -17.31 6.68
N GLY A 261 16.61 -16.74 5.70
CA GLY A 261 16.36 -15.38 5.23
C GLY A 261 15.01 -15.22 4.55
N THR A 262 14.49 -16.23 3.86
CA THR A 262 13.24 -16.11 3.08
C THR A 262 12.00 -16.03 3.97
N ALA A 263 11.84 -16.98 4.91
CA ALA A 263 10.69 -16.98 5.83
C ALA A 263 10.72 -15.76 6.78
N VAL A 264 11.89 -15.42 7.31
CA VAL A 264 12.04 -14.30 8.25
C VAL A 264 11.85 -12.95 7.54
N SER A 265 12.40 -12.77 6.34
CA SER A 265 12.21 -11.52 5.57
C SER A 265 10.77 -11.29 5.15
N ALA A 266 10.01 -12.34 4.82
CA ALA A 266 8.57 -12.22 4.54
C ALA A 266 7.79 -11.64 5.74
N PHE A 267 8.05 -12.16 6.94
CA PHE A 267 7.42 -11.64 8.16
C PHE A 267 7.85 -10.19 8.47
N ILE A 268 9.14 -9.88 8.29
CA ILE A 268 9.68 -8.52 8.48
C ILE A 268 9.03 -7.54 7.50
N SER A 269 8.87 -7.93 6.23
CA SER A 269 8.23 -7.12 5.20
C SER A 269 6.77 -6.81 5.55
N LEU A 270 6.05 -7.77 6.13
CA LEU A 270 4.69 -7.55 6.62
C LEU A 270 4.64 -6.57 7.79
N VAL A 271 5.52 -6.70 8.77
CA VAL A 271 5.64 -5.72 9.86
C VAL A 271 5.95 -4.33 9.29
N GLY A 272 6.84 -4.26 8.30
CA GLY A 272 7.14 -3.05 7.55
C GLY A 272 5.89 -2.45 6.91
N LEU A 273 5.10 -3.23 6.17
CA LEU A 273 3.86 -2.79 5.53
C LEU A 273 2.84 -2.25 6.55
N VAL A 274 2.66 -2.94 7.68
CA VAL A 274 1.77 -2.50 8.76
C VAL A 274 2.23 -1.15 9.33
N LEU A 275 3.53 -0.98 9.57
CA LEU A 275 4.07 0.30 10.05
C LEU A 275 3.93 1.41 9.01
N VAL A 276 4.09 1.09 7.73
CA VAL A 276 3.89 2.05 6.63
C VAL A 276 2.44 2.50 6.56
N TYR A 277 1.49 1.55 6.62
CA TYR A 277 0.06 1.85 6.72
C TYR A 277 -0.25 2.75 7.93
N GLN A 278 0.22 2.36 9.12
CA GLN A 278 0.02 3.15 10.34
C GLN A 278 0.69 4.53 10.27
N GLY A 279 1.83 4.64 9.58
CA GLY A 279 2.58 5.86 9.40
C GLY A 279 1.80 6.88 8.57
N TRP A 280 1.38 6.48 7.37
CA TRP A 280 0.61 7.35 6.48
C TRP A 280 -0.82 7.61 6.98
N ARG A 281 -1.44 6.65 7.67
CA ARG A 281 -2.70 6.88 8.39
C ARG A 281 -2.54 7.95 9.46
N GLY A 282 -1.44 7.92 10.22
CA GLY A 282 -1.15 8.94 11.22
C GLY A 282 -0.94 10.33 10.59
N ILE A 283 -0.19 10.40 9.48
CA ILE A 283 -0.02 11.64 8.72
C ILE A 283 -1.37 12.15 8.20
N PHE A 284 -2.21 11.27 7.66
CA PHE A 284 -3.56 11.61 7.19
C PHE A 284 -4.36 12.31 8.29
N PHE A 285 -4.52 11.70 9.47
CA PHE A 285 -5.28 12.32 10.56
C PHE A 285 -4.59 13.55 11.14
N GLY A 286 -3.26 13.58 11.06
CA GLY A 286 -2.46 14.73 11.43
C GLY A 286 -2.76 15.99 10.62
N VAL A 287 -3.06 15.84 9.33
CA VAL A 287 -3.41 16.96 8.43
C VAL A 287 -4.92 17.11 8.19
N ASP A 288 -5.71 16.09 8.50
CA ASP A 288 -7.18 16.10 8.39
C ASP A 288 -7.84 16.67 9.66
N LYS A 289 -7.37 17.83 10.12
CA LYS A 289 -7.95 18.50 11.28
C LYS A 289 -9.31 19.12 10.89
N ASN A 290 -10.31 18.92 11.74
CA ASN A 290 -11.59 19.65 11.69
C ASN A 290 -11.36 21.12 12.05
#